data_AF-A0A928HH63-F1
#
_entry.id   AF-A0A928HH63-F1
#
_cell.length_a   1.000
_cell.length_b   1.000
_cell.length_c   1.000
_cell.angle_alpha   90.00
_cell.angle_beta   90.00
_cell.angle_gamma   90.00
#
_symmetry.space_group_name_H-M   'P 1'
#
loop_
_entity.id
_entity.type
_entity.pdbx_description
1 polymer ?
#
loop_
_entity_poly.entity_id
_entity_poly.type
_entity_poly.pdbx_seq_one_letter_code
_entity_poly.pdbx_strand_id
1 'polypeptide(L)'
;MLRFHQIPCSCGQIHEVSKTQAGSTLTCSCGLEVPVPTLRELKDFPIVERQESRSAELTLTSSSGARERRSGLIFVLFVAAVLFAGLGIYYHQTCPKVPTVENAQTPFDVWQVWQTLRTGIDTPPSRGEMIRTDTIRMHWRWIVICGSASGLCVLGMLAGVLVRIGGKRAAEESQERGNE
;
A
#
# COMPACT_ATOMS: atom_id res chain seq x y z
N MET A 1 15.91 34.42 7.11
CA MET A 1 16.67 33.52 8.01
C MET A 1 15.91 33.41 9.32
N LEU A 2 15.26 32.28 9.58
CA LEU A 2 14.58 32.01 10.85
C LEU A 2 15.62 31.49 11.85
N ARG A 3 15.78 32.17 12.99
CA ARG A 3 16.69 31.76 14.07
C ARG A 3 15.91 30.97 15.11
N PHE A 4 16.41 29.80 15.47
CA PHE A 4 15.85 28.91 16.48
C PHE A 4 16.75 28.89 17.71
N HIS A 5 16.16 28.77 18.89
CA HIS A 5 16.86 28.67 20.18
C HIS A 5 16.50 27.34 20.83
N GLN A 6 17.46 26.76 21.54
CA GLN A 6 17.30 25.47 22.21
C GLN A 6 16.98 25.65 23.70
N ILE A 7 15.89 25.05 24.17
CA ILE A 7 15.50 25.09 25.58
C ILE A 7 15.51 23.66 26.13
N PRO A 8 16.23 23.40 27.24
CA PRO A 8 16.21 22.11 27.90
C PRO A 8 14.92 21.93 28.71
N CYS A 9 14.32 20.74 28.62
CA CYS A 9 13.25 20.30 29.50
C CYS A 9 13.83 19.52 30.70
N SER A 10 13.09 19.46 31.82
CA SER A 10 13.44 18.67 33.01
C SER A 10 13.58 17.16 32.74
N CYS A 11 13.00 16.67 31.64
CA CYS A 11 13.16 15.28 31.20
C CYS A 11 14.45 15.02 30.41
N GLY A 12 15.27 16.05 30.17
CA GLY A 12 16.52 15.96 29.39
C GLY A 12 16.35 16.15 27.88
N GLN A 13 15.11 16.33 27.37
CA GLN A 13 14.87 16.65 25.96
C GLN A 13 15.15 18.13 25.67
N ILE A 14 15.66 18.41 24.47
CA ILE A 14 15.93 19.76 23.98
C ILE A 14 14.88 20.13 22.94
N HIS A 15 14.22 21.27 23.13
CA HIS A 15 13.21 21.80 22.21
C HIS A 15 13.74 22.98 21.42
N GLU A 16 13.56 22.94 20.10
CA GLU A 16 13.84 24.08 19.23
C GLU A 16 12.62 25.01 19.17
N VAL A 17 12.78 26.24 19.62
CA VAL A 17 11.73 27.25 19.59
C VAL A 17 12.11 28.43 18.71
N SER A 18 11.15 28.93 17.95
CA SER A 18 11.30 30.16 17.19
C SER A 18 11.03 31.38 18.08
N LYS A 19 11.53 32.55 17.67
CA LYS A 19 11.22 33.82 18.34
C LYS A 19 9.72 34.12 18.42
N THR A 20 8.92 33.58 17.50
CA THR A 20 7.46 33.78 17.48
C THR A 20 6.73 32.97 18.57
N GLN A 21 7.39 31.98 19.18
CA GLN A 21 6.86 31.16 20.26
C GLN A 21 7.34 31.62 21.65
N ALA A 22 8.04 32.75 21.72
CA ALA A 22 8.51 33.29 23.00
C ALA A 22 7.33 33.67 23.90
N GLY A 23 7.35 33.21 25.15
CA GLY A 23 6.26 33.44 26.11
C GLY A 23 5.04 32.53 25.95
N SER A 24 5.07 31.54 25.05
CA SER A 24 4.04 30.49 24.99
C SER A 24 4.38 29.29 25.87
N THR A 25 3.42 28.40 26.13
CA THR A 25 3.68 27.08 26.74
C THR A 25 3.77 26.01 25.67
N LEU A 26 4.75 25.12 25.76
CA LEU A 26 4.90 23.96 24.88
C LEU A 26 4.71 22.68 25.67
N THR A 27 3.90 21.77 25.15
CA THR A 27 3.74 20.44 25.74
C THR A 27 4.92 19.56 25.32
N CYS A 28 5.73 19.14 26.28
CA CYS A 28 6.80 18.18 26.05
C CYS A 28 6.25 16.77 25.85
N SER A 29 7.00 15.88 25.20
CA SER A 29 6.61 14.48 25.01
C SER A 29 6.51 13.68 26.31
N CYS A 30 7.09 14.19 27.40
CA CYS A 30 6.91 13.66 28.75
C CYS A 30 5.56 14.06 29.40
N GLY A 31 4.73 14.84 28.71
CA GLY A 31 3.43 15.31 29.20
C GLY A 31 3.49 16.57 30.07
N LEU A 32 4.69 17.10 30.34
CA LEU A 32 4.88 18.34 31.09
C LEU A 32 4.76 19.57 30.18
N GLU A 33 4.13 20.62 30.70
CA GLU A 33 4.12 21.93 30.06
C GLU A 33 5.42 22.67 30.36
N VAL A 34 6.19 22.95 29.31
CA VAL A 34 7.43 23.71 29.38
C VAL A 34 7.12 25.16 29.01
N PRO A 35 7.26 26.12 29.94
CA PRO A 35 7.10 27.52 29.62
C PRO A 35 8.27 27.95 28.72
N VAL A 36 7.98 28.50 27.55
CA VAL A 36 8.98 29.09 26.69
C VAL A 36 9.39 30.43 27.31
N PRO A 37 10.68 30.63 27.65
CA PRO A 37 11.17 31.88 28.21
C PRO A 37 10.83 33.07 27.31
N THR A 38 10.81 34.25 27.91
CA THR A 38 10.50 35.48 27.19
C THR A 38 11.61 35.81 26.18
N LEU A 39 11.33 36.68 25.20
CA LEU A 39 12.31 37.11 24.20
C LEU A 39 13.62 37.67 24.78
N ARG A 40 13.57 38.17 26.03
CA ARG A 40 14.74 38.70 26.72
C ARG A 40 15.67 37.59 27.21
N GLU A 41 15.10 36.52 27.77
CA GLU A 41 15.82 35.36 28.31
C GLU A 41 16.30 34.42 27.20
N LEU A 42 15.56 34.34 26.09
CA LEU A 42 15.96 33.59 24.89
C LEU A 42 17.32 34.01 24.31
N LYS A 43 17.78 35.24 24.59
CA LYS A 43 19.11 35.72 24.13
C LYS A 43 20.27 34.99 24.79
N ASP A 44 20.05 34.41 25.96
CA ASP A 44 21.09 33.74 26.74
C ASP A 44 21.23 32.25 26.33
N PHE A 45 20.38 31.76 25.43
CA PHE A 45 20.39 30.39 24.92
C PHE A 45 21.16 30.28 23.59
N PRO A 46 21.81 29.12 23.33
CA PRO A 46 22.58 28.91 22.10
C PRO A 46 21.66 28.99 20.86
N ILE A 47 22.08 29.79 19.88
CA ILE A 47 21.39 29.96 18.61
C ILE A 47 21.86 28.88 17.64
N VAL A 48 20.93 28.16 17.04
CA VAL A 48 21.22 27.23 15.95
C VAL A 48 20.69 27.81 14.64
N GLU A 49 21.59 28.05 13.70
CA GLU A 49 21.26 28.56 12.37
C GLU A 49 20.92 27.40 11.45
N ARG A 50 19.62 27.21 11.19
CA ARG A 50 19.16 26.22 10.22
C ARG A 50 19.44 26.75 8.81
N GLN A 51 20.51 26.27 8.18
CA GLN A 51 20.74 26.50 6.75
C GLN A 51 19.62 25.82 5.97
N GLU A 52 18.85 26.63 5.26
CA GLU A 52 17.82 26.18 4.33
C GLU A 52 18.54 25.67 3.06
N SER A 53 19.04 24.44 3.09
CA SER A 53 19.55 23.77 1.89
C SER A 53 18.37 23.41 0.99
N ARG A 54 18.12 24.31 0.05
CA ARG A 54 17.26 24.11 -1.11
C ARG A 54 17.93 23.11 -2.05
N SER A 55 17.91 21.84 -1.69
CA SER A 55 18.31 20.74 -2.56
C SER A 55 17.12 19.80 -2.72
N ALA A 56 16.58 19.82 -3.93
CA ALA A 56 15.62 18.85 -4.41
C ALA A 56 16.27 17.46 -4.38
N GLU A 57 15.98 16.67 -3.34
CA GLU A 57 16.23 15.24 -3.37
C GLU A 57 15.10 14.54 -2.63
N LEU A 58 14.51 13.58 -3.34
CA LEU A 58 13.49 12.65 -2.91
C LEU A 58 13.91 11.93 -1.63
N THR A 59 13.73 12.57 -0.48
CA THR A 59 14.05 11.98 0.81
C THR A 59 12.83 12.02 1.70
N LEU A 60 12.08 10.93 1.59
CA LEU A 60 11.08 10.45 2.52
C LEU A 60 11.63 10.41 3.95
N THR A 61 11.64 11.51 4.69
CA THR A 61 11.80 11.46 6.16
C THR A 61 10.96 12.53 6.86
N SER A 62 9.70 12.17 7.11
CA SER A 62 8.96 12.65 8.29
C SER A 62 8.75 11.43 9.19
N SER A 63 9.68 11.23 10.14
CA SER A 63 9.90 10.00 10.89
C SER A 63 9.25 9.95 12.28
N SER A 64 8.16 10.68 12.52
CA SER A 64 7.31 10.44 13.70
C SER A 64 5.85 10.07 13.36
N GLY A 65 5.34 10.44 12.19
CA GLY A 65 4.00 10.03 11.70
C GLY A 65 3.99 8.84 10.73
N ALA A 66 5.16 8.38 10.26
CA ALA A 66 5.26 7.31 9.24
C ALA A 66 4.96 5.90 9.77
N ARG A 67 5.00 5.68 11.10
CA ARG A 67 4.82 4.37 11.71
C ARG A 67 3.36 3.89 11.66
N GLU A 68 2.39 4.79 11.84
CA GLU A 68 0.95 4.48 11.74
C GLU A 68 0.46 4.40 10.29
N ARG A 69 1.00 5.21 9.38
CA ARG A 69 0.62 5.15 7.96
C ARG A 69 1.05 3.84 7.28
N ARG A 70 2.15 3.22 7.71
CA ARG A 70 2.62 1.95 7.16
C ARG A 70 1.73 0.75 7.52
N SER A 71 1.15 0.71 8.72
CA SER A 71 0.16 -0.34 9.06
C SER A 71 -1.12 -0.19 8.26
N GLY A 72 -1.57 1.05 8.01
CA GLY A 72 -2.71 1.31 7.14
C GLY A 72 -2.50 0.78 5.71
N LEU A 73 -1.31 0.95 5.14
CA LEU A 73 -1.01 0.52 3.79
C LEU A 73 -1.04 -1.02 3.62
N ILE A 74 -0.51 -1.76 4.59
CA ILE A 74 -0.57 -3.25 4.56
C ILE A 74 -2.03 -3.71 4.64
N PHE A 75 -2.84 -3.09 5.49
CA PHE A 75 -4.27 -3.42 5.60
C PHE A 75 -5.03 -3.11 4.30
N VAL A 76 -4.77 -1.97 3.66
CA VAL A 76 -5.38 -1.61 2.37
C VAL A 76 -5.00 -2.60 1.29
N LEU A 77 -3.73 -3.00 1.20
CA LEU A 77 -3.29 -4.05 0.26
C LEU A 77 -3.99 -5.38 0.54
N PHE A 78 -4.34 -5.67 1.80
CA PHE A 78 -5.01 -6.91 2.18
C PHE A 78 -6.44 -6.94 1.74
N VAL A 79 -7.17 -5.87 2.05
CA VAL A 79 -8.53 -5.70 1.58
C VAL A 79 -8.57 -5.75 0.05
N ALA A 80 -7.65 -5.06 -0.63
CA ALA A 80 -7.55 -5.10 -2.09
C ALA A 80 -7.29 -6.53 -2.61
N ALA A 81 -6.31 -7.25 -2.04
CA ALA A 81 -5.98 -8.62 -2.46
C ALA A 81 -7.17 -9.57 -2.31
N VAL A 82 -7.90 -9.47 -1.18
CA VAL A 82 -9.11 -10.28 -0.92
C VAL A 82 -10.23 -9.93 -1.89
N LEU A 83 -10.46 -8.64 -2.17
CA LEU A 83 -11.48 -8.21 -3.13
C LEU A 83 -11.17 -8.73 -4.53
N PHE A 84 -9.93 -8.58 -5.01
CA PHE A 84 -9.54 -9.08 -6.33
C PHE A 84 -9.61 -10.61 -6.42
N ALA A 85 -9.22 -11.33 -5.37
CA ALA A 85 -9.35 -12.79 -5.32
C ALA A 85 -10.82 -13.23 -5.35
N GLY A 86 -11.68 -12.59 -4.55
CA GLY A 86 -13.12 -12.86 -4.54
C GLY A 86 -13.77 -12.59 -5.89
N LEU A 87 -13.41 -11.48 -6.55
CA LEU A 87 -13.90 -11.15 -7.88
C LEU A 87 -13.44 -12.18 -8.92
N GLY A 88 -12.18 -12.61 -8.86
CA GLY A 88 -11.64 -13.67 -9.71
C GLY A 88 -12.38 -15.00 -9.54
N ILE A 89 -12.67 -15.40 -8.31
CA ILE A 89 -13.46 -16.61 -8.00
C ILE A 89 -14.89 -16.46 -8.54
N TYR A 90 -15.53 -15.31 -8.33
CA TYR A 90 -16.87 -15.03 -8.84
C TYR A 90 -16.93 -15.14 -10.37
N TYR A 91 -15.96 -14.54 -11.07
CA TYR A 91 -15.86 -14.65 -12.53
C TYR A 91 -15.57 -16.07 -12.99
N HIS A 92 -14.75 -16.82 -12.24
CA HIS A 92 -14.48 -18.22 -12.55
C HIS A 92 -15.74 -19.11 -12.40
N GLN A 93 -16.57 -18.84 -11.39
CA GLN A 93 -17.81 -19.59 -11.17
C GLN A 93 -18.92 -19.23 -12.16
N THR A 94 -19.01 -17.96 -12.56
CA THR A 94 -19.98 -17.49 -13.56
C THR A 94 -19.53 -17.72 -15.00
N CYS A 95 -18.28 -18.16 -15.21
CA CYS A 95 -17.76 -18.46 -16.54
C CYS A 95 -18.59 -19.59 -17.16
N PRO A 96 -19.24 -19.36 -18.33
CA PRO A 96 -20.03 -20.39 -18.98
C PRO A 96 -19.12 -21.55 -19.36
N LYS A 97 -19.32 -22.71 -18.74
CA LYS A 97 -18.59 -23.93 -19.08
C LYS A 97 -18.99 -24.33 -20.49
N VAL A 98 -18.00 -24.47 -21.37
CA VAL A 98 -18.23 -25.03 -22.70
C VAL A 98 -18.76 -26.45 -22.51
N PRO A 99 -19.95 -26.79 -23.07
CA PRO A 99 -20.42 -28.15 -23.04
C PRO A 99 -19.42 -29.01 -23.79
N THR A 100 -18.65 -29.81 -23.04
CA THR A 100 -17.84 -30.87 -23.62
C THR A 100 -18.76 -31.99 -24.07
N VAL A 101 -18.31 -32.82 -25.02
CA VAL A 101 -19.09 -33.97 -25.50
C VAL A 101 -19.52 -34.89 -24.34
N GLU A 102 -18.70 -34.95 -23.29
CA GLU A 102 -18.95 -35.66 -22.04
C GLU A 102 -20.09 -35.05 -21.19
N ASN A 103 -20.31 -33.74 -21.31
CA ASN A 103 -21.34 -32.97 -20.59
C ASN A 103 -22.56 -32.63 -21.44
N ALA A 104 -22.57 -32.99 -22.72
CA ALA A 104 -23.73 -32.89 -23.60
C ALA A 104 -24.74 -33.98 -23.22
N GLN A 105 -25.36 -33.82 -22.05
CA GLN A 105 -26.21 -34.84 -21.44
C GLN A 105 -27.56 -34.98 -22.13
N THR A 106 -27.98 -33.98 -22.92
CA THR A 106 -29.26 -34.06 -23.62
C THR A 106 -29.06 -34.59 -25.04
N PRO A 107 -29.92 -35.54 -25.50
CA PRO A 107 -29.86 -36.02 -26.89
C PRO A 107 -30.09 -34.90 -27.91
N PHE A 108 -30.74 -33.81 -27.49
CA PHE A 108 -30.92 -32.61 -28.30
C PHE A 108 -29.60 -31.87 -28.53
N ASP A 109 -28.74 -31.72 -27.51
CA ASP A 109 -27.42 -31.10 -27.66
C ASP A 109 -26.55 -31.87 -28.66
N VAL A 110 -26.56 -33.21 -28.57
CA VAL A 110 -25.82 -34.09 -29.49
C VAL A 110 -26.34 -33.96 -30.92
N TRP A 111 -27.67 -33.94 -31.10
CA TRP A 111 -28.28 -33.72 -32.41
C TRP A 111 -27.92 -32.35 -32.99
N GLN A 112 -27.89 -31.31 -32.17
CA GLN A 112 -27.55 -29.95 -32.61
C GLN A 112 -26.09 -29.86 -33.04
N VAL A 113 -25.16 -30.48 -32.31
CA VAL A 113 -23.75 -30.58 -32.71
C VAL A 113 -23.61 -31.35 -34.03
N TRP A 114 -24.34 -32.45 -34.20
CA TRP A 114 -24.31 -33.23 -35.43
C TRP A 114 -24.84 -32.44 -36.64
N GLN A 115 -25.89 -31.62 -36.47
CA GLN A 115 -26.37 -30.73 -37.52
C GLN A 115 -25.28 -29.73 -37.95
N THR A 116 -24.59 -29.12 -36.99
CA THR A 116 -23.48 -28.19 -37.26
C THR A 116 -22.33 -28.88 -38.02
N LEU A 117 -22.00 -30.14 -37.66
CA LEU A 117 -20.98 -30.91 -38.37
C LEU A 117 -21.39 -31.25 -39.81
N ARG A 118 -22.68 -31.44 -40.07
CA ARG A 118 -23.22 -31.74 -41.41
C ARG A 118 -23.11 -30.56 -42.37
N THR A 119 -23.16 -29.33 -41.87
CA THR A 119 -23.01 -28.11 -42.67
C THR A 119 -21.57 -27.84 -43.13
N GLY A 120 -20.60 -28.63 -42.67
CA GLY A 120 -19.19 -28.52 -43.05
C GLY A 120 -18.38 -27.67 -42.07
N ILE A 121 -17.08 -27.98 -41.94
CA ILE A 121 -16.16 -27.33 -40.98
C ILE A 121 -15.82 -25.88 -41.39
N ASP A 122 -15.99 -25.53 -42.67
CA ASP A 122 -15.61 -24.24 -43.22
C ASP A 122 -16.71 -23.16 -43.11
N THR A 123 -17.84 -23.45 -42.47
CA THR A 123 -18.85 -22.42 -42.23
C THR A 123 -18.33 -21.39 -41.23
N PRO A 124 -18.38 -20.07 -41.54
CA PRO A 124 -17.99 -19.06 -40.58
C PRO A 124 -18.87 -19.18 -39.33
N PRO A 125 -18.31 -18.88 -38.14
CA PRO A 125 -19.04 -19.04 -36.89
C PRO A 125 -20.32 -18.20 -36.92
N SER A 126 -21.40 -18.80 -36.43
CA SER A 126 -22.67 -18.11 -36.30
C SER A 126 -22.53 -16.89 -35.39
N ARG A 127 -23.41 -15.89 -35.54
CA ARG A 127 -23.39 -14.69 -34.69
C ARG A 127 -23.47 -15.03 -33.19
N GLY A 128 -24.21 -16.09 -32.83
CA GLY A 128 -24.29 -16.58 -31.46
C GLY A 128 -22.96 -17.13 -30.94
N GLU A 129 -22.22 -17.87 -31.77
CA GLU A 129 -20.88 -18.38 -31.43
C GLU A 129 -19.84 -17.27 -31.31
N MET A 130 -19.91 -16.24 -32.16
CA MET A 130 -19.04 -15.08 -32.04
C MET A 130 -19.26 -14.33 -30.71
N ILE A 131 -20.52 -14.09 -30.32
CA ILE A 131 -20.85 -13.46 -29.02
C ILE A 131 -20.37 -14.32 -27.85
N ARG A 132 -20.53 -15.65 -27.94
CA ARG A 132 -20.07 -16.59 -26.91
C ARG A 132 -18.55 -16.62 -26.77
N THR A 133 -17.82 -16.68 -27.88
CA THR A 133 -16.35 -16.71 -27.86
C THR A 133 -15.76 -15.39 -27.36
N ASP A 134 -16.37 -14.27 -27.72
CA ASP A 134 -15.94 -12.95 -27.23
C ASP A 134 -16.21 -12.77 -25.73
N THR A 135 -17.38 -13.19 -25.24
CA THR A 135 -17.69 -13.17 -23.80
C THR A 135 -16.74 -14.05 -22.99
N ILE A 136 -16.42 -15.26 -23.46
CA ILE A 136 -15.43 -16.15 -22.82
C ILE A 136 -14.04 -15.50 -22.79
N ARG A 137 -13.60 -14.91 -23.90
CA ARG A 137 -12.31 -14.22 -23.99
C ARG A 137 -12.24 -13.06 -23.01
N MET A 138 -13.33 -12.29 -22.89
CA MET A 138 -13.41 -11.17 -21.95
C MET A 138 -13.35 -11.65 -20.50
N HIS A 139 -14.03 -12.74 -20.14
CA HIS A 139 -13.95 -13.34 -18.80
C HIS A 139 -12.53 -13.80 -18.48
N TRP A 140 -11.86 -14.50 -19.40
CA TRP A 140 -10.48 -14.92 -19.21
C TRP A 140 -9.52 -13.74 -18.99
N ARG A 141 -9.70 -12.65 -19.74
CA ARG A 141 -8.92 -11.41 -19.53
C ARG A 141 -9.14 -10.86 -18.13
N TRP A 142 -10.39 -10.79 -17.66
CA TRP A 142 -10.69 -10.33 -16.29
C TRP A 142 -10.09 -11.24 -15.21
N ILE A 143 -10.15 -12.56 -15.38
CA ILE A 143 -9.55 -13.51 -14.43
C ILE A 143 -8.03 -13.29 -14.34
N VAL A 144 -7.35 -13.15 -15.48
CA VAL A 144 -5.89 -12.91 -15.50
C VAL A 144 -5.54 -11.55 -14.87
N ILE A 145 -6.32 -10.51 -15.15
CA ILE A 145 -6.12 -9.18 -14.56
C ILE A 145 -6.33 -9.23 -13.04
N CYS A 146 -7.43 -9.81 -12.56
CA CYS A 146 -7.70 -9.92 -11.11
C CYS A 146 -6.65 -10.79 -10.40
N GLY A 147 -6.26 -11.91 -11.01
CA GLY A 147 -5.23 -12.80 -10.47
C GLY A 147 -3.87 -12.11 -10.36
N SER A 148 -3.43 -11.41 -11.41
CA SER A 148 -2.18 -10.65 -11.39
C SER A 148 -2.20 -9.50 -10.38
N ALA A 149 -3.30 -8.74 -10.32
CA ALA A 149 -3.47 -7.67 -9.33
C ALA A 149 -3.42 -8.18 -7.88
N SER A 150 -4.08 -9.31 -7.59
CA SER A 150 -4.03 -9.96 -6.28
C SER A 150 -2.60 -10.41 -5.95
N GLY A 151 -1.90 -11.04 -6.90
CA GLY A 151 -0.51 -11.46 -6.74
C GLY A 151 0.44 -10.28 -6.44
N LEU A 152 0.29 -9.15 -7.12
CA LEU A 152 1.06 -7.93 -6.87
C LEU A 152 0.80 -7.36 -5.47
N CYS A 153 -0.45 -7.38 -5.01
CA CYS A 153 -0.79 -6.93 -3.66
C CYS A 153 -0.13 -7.80 -2.58
N VAL A 154 -0.17 -9.12 -2.75
CA VAL A 154 0.48 -10.07 -1.83
C VAL A 154 2.00 -9.91 -1.83
N LEU A 155 2.62 -9.76 -3.01
CA LEU A 155 4.05 -9.48 -3.12
C LEU A 155 4.44 -8.17 -2.41
N GLY A 156 3.65 -7.11 -2.60
CA GLY A 156 3.84 -5.83 -1.92
C GLY A 156 3.78 -5.95 -0.40
N MET A 157 2.87 -6.77 0.13
CA MET A 157 2.84 -7.05 1.57
C MET A 157 4.06 -7.81 2.05
N LEU A 158 4.45 -8.88 1.36
CA LEU A 158 5.60 -9.70 1.76
C LEU A 158 6.86 -8.84 1.80
N ALA A 159 7.07 -8.00 0.78
CA ALA A 159 8.14 -7.02 0.78
C ALA A 159 8.04 -6.05 1.97
N GLY A 160 6.85 -5.51 2.25
CA GLY A 160 6.61 -4.63 3.40
C GLY A 160 6.90 -5.30 4.75
N VAL A 161 6.55 -6.57 4.92
CA VAL A 161 6.83 -7.37 6.12
C VAL A 161 8.33 -7.65 6.25
N LEU A 162 9.01 -8.03 5.18
CA LEU A 162 10.45 -8.28 5.17
C LEU A 162 11.25 -7.03 5.56
N VAL A 163 10.89 -5.86 5.01
CA VAL A 163 11.50 -4.58 5.38
C VAL A 163 11.28 -4.27 6.87
N ARG A 164 10.09 -4.58 7.40
CA ARG A 164 9.79 -4.38 8.83
C ARG A 164 10.62 -5.30 9.74
N ILE A 165 10.82 -6.56 9.36
CA ILE A 165 11.64 -7.50 10.11
C ILE A 165 13.11 -7.08 10.08
N GLY A 166 13.63 -6.68 8.91
CA GLY A 166 15.00 -6.19 8.77
C GLY A 166 15.28 -4.95 9.62
N GLY A 167 14.34 -3.99 9.64
CA GLY A 167 14.47 -2.78 10.46
C GLY A 167 14.49 -3.04 11.97
N LYS A 168 13.81 -4.09 12.46
CA LYS A 168 13.88 -4.47 13.89
C LYS A 168 15.26 -5.01 14.27
N ARG A 169 15.82 -5.90 13.45
CA ARG A 169 17.14 -6.50 13.70
C ARG A 169 18.25 -5.45 13.75
N ALA A 170 18.23 -4.50 12.82
CA ALA A 170 19.22 -3.41 12.80
C ALA A 170 19.15 -2.50 14.05
N ALA A 171 17.94 -2.30 14.59
CA ALA A 171 17.76 -1.53 15.82
C ALA A 171 18.29 -2.27 17.06
N GLU A 172 18.10 -3.59 17.13
CA GLU A 172 18.63 -4.44 18.20
C GLU A 172 20.17 -4.45 18.20
N GLU A 173 20.80 -4.63 17.03
CA GLU A 173 22.29 -4.60 16.90
C GLU A 173 22.91 -3.25 17.28
N SER A 174 22.18 -2.14 17.04
CA SER A 174 22.66 -0.80 17.38
C SER A 174 22.58 -0.53 18.89
N GLN A 175 21.63 -1.16 19.58
CA GLN A 175 21.46 -1.04 21.02
C GLN A 175 22.49 -1.88 21.79
N GLU A 176 22.91 -3.03 21.26
CA GLU A 176 23.96 -3.85 21.86
C GLU A 176 25.34 -3.18 21.79
N ARG A 177 25.72 -2.58 20.64
CA ARG A 177 27.02 -1.88 20.50
C ARG A 177 27.15 -0.60 21.32
N GLY A 178 26.06 -0.01 21.80
CA GLY A 178 26.09 1.22 22.61
C GLY A 178 26.33 0.98 24.10
N ASN A 179 26.25 -0.26 24.56
CA ASN A 179 26.42 -0.64 25.97
C ASN A 179 27.81 -1.21 26.31
N GLU A 180 28.70 -1.33 25.32
CA GLU A 180 30.12 -1.70 25.47
C GLU A 180 31.01 -0.46 25.51
#